data_AF-A0A6L5Q0P6-F1
#
_entry.id   AF-A0A6L5Q0P6-F1
#
_cell.length_a   1.000
_cell.length_b   1.000
_cell.length_c   1.000
_cell.angle_alpha   90.00
_cell.angle_beta   90.00
_cell.angle_gamma   90.00
#
_symmetry.space_group_name_H-M   'P 1'
#
loop_
_entity.id
_entity.type
_entity.pdbx_description
1 polymer ?
#
loop_
_entity_poly.entity_id
_entity_poly.type
_entity_poly.pdbx_seq_one_letter_code
_entity_poly.pdbx_strand_id
1 'polypeptide(L)'
;MNNANMPKGRGMIKWTPFAAMPEQFVGIREMIKEKNKVARPILTAEEKELIENMLLCSLLSEEEILITYYEDGYLLTNYMTVIDIDPLHSSIICTDAFYNKLTIQFTNIIDVK
;
A
#
# COMPACT_ATOMS: atom_id res chain seq x y z
N MET A 1 -56.04 -8.04 49.16
CA MET A 1 -54.79 -8.39 48.45
C MET A 1 -54.56 -7.32 47.39
N ASN A 2 -53.46 -6.56 47.47
CA ASN A 2 -52.91 -5.75 46.37
C ASN A 2 -51.46 -5.40 46.72
N ASN A 3 -50.50 -6.01 46.04
CA ASN A 3 -49.07 -5.79 46.22
C ASN A 3 -48.62 -4.68 45.25
N ALA A 4 -48.35 -3.49 45.78
CA ALA A 4 -47.99 -2.31 45.00
C ALA A 4 -46.53 -1.92 45.24
N ASN A 5 -45.59 -2.69 44.68
CA ASN A 5 -44.18 -2.30 44.62
C ASN A 5 -43.51 -2.90 43.38
N MET A 6 -43.74 -2.27 42.22
CA MET A 6 -42.98 -2.56 41.01
C MET A 6 -42.21 -1.30 40.62
N PRO A 7 -40.87 -1.28 40.64
CA PRO A 7 -40.11 -0.10 40.26
C PRO A 7 -40.24 0.11 38.75
N LYS A 8 -40.77 1.26 38.34
CA LYS A 8 -40.85 1.65 36.93
C LYS A 8 -39.44 1.67 36.34
N GLY A 9 -39.21 0.83 35.33
CA GLY A 9 -37.93 0.69 34.65
C GLY A 9 -37.40 2.04 34.16
N ARG A 10 -36.07 2.20 34.22
CA ARG A 10 -35.39 3.39 33.70
C ARG A 10 -35.70 3.53 32.21
N GLY A 11 -36.10 4.73 31.81
CA GLY A 11 -36.42 5.07 30.43
C GLY A 11 -35.31 4.67 29.46
N MET A 12 -35.70 4.50 28.20
CA MET A 12 -34.89 4.02 27.09
C MET A 12 -33.54 4.76 27.01
N ILE A 13 -32.48 4.11 27.48
CA ILE A 13 -31.11 4.57 27.29
C ILE A 13 -30.78 4.29 25.83
N LYS A 14 -30.70 5.35 25.01
CA LYS A 14 -30.16 5.25 23.64
C LYS A 14 -28.68 4.87 23.76
N TRP A 15 -28.42 3.57 23.71
CA TRP A 15 -27.07 3.04 23.52
C TRP A 15 -26.62 3.38 22.10
N THR A 16 -25.84 4.45 21.94
CA THR A 16 -24.98 4.63 20.77
C THR A 16 -23.52 4.49 21.20
N PRO A 17 -23.05 3.27 21.49
CA PRO A 17 -21.66 3.04 21.92
C PRO A 17 -20.65 3.25 20.77
N PHE A 18 -21.13 3.31 19.53
CA PHE A 18 -20.28 3.25 18.33
C PHE A 18 -19.91 4.61 17.72
N ALA A 19 -20.44 5.72 18.26
CA ALA A 19 -20.09 7.07 17.79
C ALA A 19 -18.94 7.70 18.60
N ALA A 20 -18.45 7.04 19.65
CA ALA A 20 -17.70 7.71 20.70
C ALA A 20 -16.22 7.96 20.40
N MET A 21 -15.56 7.25 19.48
CA MET A 21 -14.11 7.46 19.29
C MET A 21 -13.61 7.26 17.84
N PRO A 22 -14.06 8.08 16.87
CA PRO A 22 -13.39 8.17 15.58
C PRO A 22 -11.89 8.43 15.72
N GLU A 23 -11.48 9.26 16.70
CA GLU A 23 -10.07 9.59 16.92
C GLU A 23 -9.23 8.37 17.34
N GLN A 24 -9.79 7.42 18.10
CA GLN A 24 -9.05 6.20 18.45
C GLN A 24 -8.87 5.27 17.26
N PHE A 25 -9.85 5.18 16.35
CA PHE A 25 -9.68 4.43 15.11
C PHE A 25 -8.64 5.07 14.19
N VAL A 26 -8.59 6.40 14.15
CA VAL A 26 -7.54 7.15 13.43
C VAL A 26 -6.17 6.86 14.05
N GLY A 27 -6.03 6.98 15.37
CA GLY A 27 -4.77 6.71 16.06
C GLY A 27 -4.30 5.26 15.89
N ILE A 28 -5.19 4.26 15.97
CA ILE A 28 -4.84 2.86 15.72
C ILE A 28 -4.40 2.66 14.26
N ARG A 29 -5.08 3.29 13.28
CA ARG A 29 -4.69 3.20 11.87
C ARG A 29 -3.33 3.83 11.61
N GLU A 30 -3.05 4.98 12.21
CA GLU A 30 -1.75 5.65 12.13
C GLU A 30 -0.66 4.80 12.78
N MET A 31 -0.91 4.22 13.95
CA MET A 31 0.03 3.32 14.61
C MET A 31 0.32 2.06 13.79
N ILE A 32 -0.69 1.48 13.13
CA ILE A 32 -0.51 0.33 12.24
C ILE A 32 0.30 0.72 11.01
N LYS A 33 0.04 1.90 10.42
CA LYS A 33 0.81 2.46 9.30
C LYS A 33 2.29 2.61 9.68
N GLU A 34 2.58 3.31 10.78
CA GLU A 34 3.96 3.54 11.23
C GLU A 34 4.70 2.25 11.56
N LYS A 35 4.02 1.22 12.09
CA LYS A 35 4.65 -0.08 12.40
C LYS A 35 5.14 -0.86 11.18
N ASN A 36 4.53 -0.63 10.01
CA ASN A 36 4.86 -1.36 8.79
C ASN A 36 5.89 -0.62 7.93
N LYS A 37 6.35 0.56 8.36
CA LYS A 37 7.40 1.27 7.64
C LYS A 37 8.74 0.55 7.80
N VAL A 38 9.45 0.43 6.69
CA VAL A 38 10.78 -0.14 6.61
C VAL A 38 11.79 0.93 6.20
N ALA A 39 13.04 0.78 6.63
CA ALA A 39 14.12 1.57 6.07
C ALA A 39 14.31 1.22 4.59
N ARG A 40 14.66 2.21 3.77
CA ARG A 40 14.90 2.01 2.34
C ARG A 40 15.98 0.94 2.14
N PRO A 41 15.71 -0.14 1.38
CA PRO A 41 16.72 -1.14 1.06
C PRO A 41 17.85 -0.54 0.24
N ILE A 42 19.06 -1.05 0.44
CA ILE A 42 20.25 -0.68 -0.33
C ILE A 42 20.55 -1.82 -1.29
N LEU A 43 20.56 -1.51 -2.60
CA LEU A 43 20.89 -2.47 -3.65
C LEU A 43 22.37 -2.37 -4.05
N THR A 44 22.99 -3.51 -4.32
CA THR A 44 24.31 -3.58 -4.94
C THR A 44 24.26 -3.17 -6.42
N ALA A 45 25.41 -3.02 -7.06
CA ALA A 45 25.46 -2.69 -8.49
C ALA A 45 24.91 -3.85 -9.35
N GLU A 46 25.25 -5.08 -8.98
CA GLU A 46 24.81 -6.29 -9.68
C GLU A 46 23.28 -6.47 -9.59
N GLU A 47 22.70 -6.23 -8.41
CA GLU A 47 21.24 -6.31 -8.22
C GLU A 47 20.51 -5.27 -9.09
N LYS A 48 21.04 -4.05 -9.19
CA LYS A 48 20.48 -3.01 -10.07
C LYS A 48 20.56 -3.39 -11.54
N GLU A 49 21.69 -3.93 -11.98
CA GLU A 49 21.86 -4.39 -13.36
C GLU A 49 20.88 -5.52 -13.72
N LEU A 50 20.65 -6.46 -12.80
CA LEU A 50 19.64 -7.51 -12.98
C LEU A 50 18.23 -6.93 -13.11
N ILE A 51 17.87 -5.97 -12.26
CA ILE A 51 16.58 -5.28 -12.33
C ILE A 51 16.42 -4.55 -13.66
N GLU A 52 17.43 -3.79 -14.10
CA GLU A 52 17.42 -3.08 -15.38
C GLU A 52 17.21 -4.04 -16.56
N ASN A 53 17.92 -5.16 -16.58
CA ASN A 53 17.77 -6.19 -17.60
C ASN A 53 16.36 -6.80 -17.61
N MET A 54 15.79 -7.11 -16.45
CA MET A 54 14.43 -7.65 -16.34
C MET A 54 13.37 -6.66 -16.82
N LEU A 55 13.53 -5.37 -16.49
CA LEU A 55 12.62 -4.32 -16.94
C LEU A 55 12.69 -4.11 -18.46
N LEU A 56 13.88 -4.18 -19.04
CA LEU A 56 14.06 -4.17 -20.49
C LEU A 56 13.43 -5.39 -21.17
N CYS A 57 13.58 -6.58 -20.60
CA CYS A 57 12.93 -7.79 -21.10
C CYS A 57 11.41 -7.62 -21.10
N SER A 58 10.81 -7.19 -19.98
CA SER A 58 9.36 -6.93 -19.88
C SER A 58 8.89 -5.88 -20.89
N LEU A 59 9.64 -4.79 -21.10
CA LEU A 59 9.31 -3.78 -22.11
C LEU A 59 9.28 -4.37 -23.54
N LEU A 60 10.23 -5.24 -23.86
CA LEU A 60 10.37 -5.82 -25.21
C LEU A 60 9.40 -6.99 -25.45
N SER A 61 9.10 -7.78 -24.42
CA SER A 61 8.18 -8.92 -24.50
C SER A 61 6.73 -8.53 -24.24
N GLU A 62 6.48 -7.33 -23.71
CA GLU A 62 5.19 -6.86 -23.20
C GLU A 62 4.63 -7.76 -22.09
N GLU A 63 5.49 -8.48 -21.38
CA GLU A 63 5.09 -9.41 -20.31
C GLU A 63 4.82 -8.67 -18.99
N GLU A 64 3.78 -9.12 -18.28
CA GLU A 64 3.48 -8.68 -16.93
C GLU A 64 4.48 -9.29 -15.94
N ILE A 65 5.12 -8.44 -15.15
CA ILE A 65 6.13 -8.79 -14.15
C ILE A 65 5.73 -8.26 -12.78
N LEU A 66 6.23 -8.90 -11.74
CA LEU A 66 6.01 -8.50 -10.37
C LEU A 66 7.07 -7.48 -9.94
N ILE A 67 6.68 -6.22 -9.82
CA ILE A 67 7.58 -5.13 -9.44
C ILE A 67 7.39 -4.81 -7.96
N THR A 68 8.48 -4.83 -7.19
CA THR A 68 8.52 -4.30 -5.83
C THR A 68 9.24 -2.96 -5.80
N TYR A 69 8.59 -1.92 -5.28
CA TYR A 69 9.17 -0.58 -5.18
C TYR A 69 8.91 0.05 -3.81
N TYR A 70 9.79 0.97 -3.44
CA TYR A 70 9.76 1.71 -2.18
C TYR A 70 9.01 3.04 -2.35
N GLU A 71 7.98 3.26 -1.55
CA GLU A 71 7.20 4.50 -1.52
C GLU A 71 6.84 4.86 -0.07
N ASP A 72 7.23 6.06 0.38
CA ASP A 72 6.90 6.63 1.71
C ASP A 72 7.12 5.71 2.92
N GLY A 73 8.17 4.89 2.87
CA GLY A 73 8.50 3.94 3.95
C GLY A 73 7.91 2.55 3.75
N TYR A 74 7.17 2.30 2.68
CA TYR A 74 6.57 1.01 2.40
C TYR A 74 7.20 0.35 1.18
N LEU A 75 7.21 -0.97 1.18
CA LEU A 75 7.47 -1.77 -0.01
C LEU A 75 6.13 -2.19 -0.59
N LEU A 76 5.85 -1.72 -1.81
CA LEU A 76 4.66 -2.06 -2.56
C LEU A 76 5.05 -3.04 -3.65
N THR A 77 4.28 -4.10 -3.80
CA THR A 77 4.54 -5.16 -4.78
C THR A 77 3.30 -5.35 -5.62
N ASN A 78 3.40 -5.11 -6.93
CA ASN A 78 2.27 -5.21 -7.86
C ASN A 78 2.71 -5.89 -9.16
N TYR A 79 1.77 -6.61 -9.77
CA TYR A 79 1.91 -7.08 -11.14
C TYR A 79 1.67 -5.92 -12.11
N MET A 80 2.64 -5.66 -12.98
CA MET A 80 2.62 -4.54 -13.91
C MET A 80 3.37 -4.89 -15.20
N THR A 81 2.97 -4.26 -16.30
CA THR A 81 3.71 -4.33 -17.58
C THR A 81 4.45 -3.01 -17.79
N VAL A 82 5.73 -3.08 -18.14
CA VAL A 82 6.53 -1.89 -18.47
C VAL A 82 6.13 -1.40 -19.86
N ILE A 83 5.69 -0.15 -19.97
CA ILE A 83 5.24 0.44 -21.24
C ILE A 83 6.26 1.41 -21.83
N ASP A 84 7.12 1.99 -20.99
CA ASP A 84 8.17 2.89 -21.42
C ASP A 84 9.27 2.98 -20.36
N ILE A 85 10.48 3.31 -20.80
CA ILE A 85 11.62 3.56 -19.94
C ILE A 85 12.20 4.91 -20.35
N ASP A 86 12.36 5.79 -19.37
CA ASP A 86 12.93 7.13 -19.53
C ASP A 86 14.32 7.18 -18.86
N PRO A 87 15.40 7.01 -19.64
CA PRO A 87 16.76 7.05 -19.10
C PRO A 87 17.17 8.45 -18.66
N LEU A 88 16.57 9.51 -19.23
CA LEU A 88 16.92 10.89 -18.90
C LEU A 88 16.45 11.24 -17.49
N HIS A 89 15.24 10.80 -17.14
CA HIS A 89 14.65 11.02 -15.84
C HIS A 89 14.85 9.86 -14.85
N SER A 90 15.56 8.81 -15.27
CA SER A 90 15.80 7.58 -14.50
C SER A 90 14.50 7.00 -13.94
N SER A 91 13.48 6.89 -14.78
CA SER A 91 12.17 6.36 -14.41
C SER A 91 11.62 5.39 -15.44
N ILE A 92 10.72 4.52 -14.99
CA ILE A 92 9.93 3.66 -15.86
C ILE A 92 8.46 4.07 -15.78
N ILE A 93 7.74 3.84 -16.86
CA ILE A 93 6.29 3.96 -16.89
C ILE A 93 5.74 2.54 -17.04
N CYS A 94 4.88 2.17 -16.09
CA CYS A 94 4.22 0.88 -16.07
C CYS A 94 2.71 1.03 -16.15
N THR A 95 2.02 -0.04 -16.53
CA THR A 95 0.57 -0.14 -16.46
C THR A 95 0.17 -1.34 -15.61
N ASP A 96 -0.91 -1.18 -14.84
CA ASP A 96 -1.56 -2.31 -14.17
C ASP A 96 -2.58 -3.01 -15.09
N ALA A 97 -3.22 -4.07 -14.59
CA ALA A 97 -4.28 -4.80 -15.27
C ALA A 97 -5.55 -3.96 -15.59
N PHE A 98 -5.69 -2.77 -15.00
CA PHE A 98 -6.78 -1.83 -15.25
C PHE A 98 -6.37 -0.68 -16.18
N TYR A 99 -5.19 -0.77 -16.81
CA TYR A 99 -4.61 0.27 -17.66
C TYR A 99 -4.28 1.59 -16.95
N ASN A 100 -4.18 1.57 -15.61
CA ASN A 100 -3.70 2.73 -14.87
C ASN A 100 -2.20 2.84 -15.04
N LYS A 101 -1.75 4.01 -15.51
CA LYS A 101 -0.33 4.29 -15.66
C LYS A 101 0.27 4.73 -14.34
N LEU A 102 1.46 4.21 -14.04
CA LEU A 102 2.22 4.56 -12.86
C LEU A 102 3.67 4.78 -13.26
N THR A 103 4.28 5.86 -12.76
CA THR A 103 5.67 6.21 -13.04
C THR A 103 6.52 5.95 -11.80
N ILE A 104 7.54 5.11 -11.93
CA ILE A 104 8.43 4.71 -10.82
C ILE A 104 9.85 5.16 -11.15
N GLN A 105 10.51 5.82 -10.21
CA GLN A 105 11.94 6.10 -10.28
C GLN A 105 12.74 4.80 -10.12
N PHE A 106 13.77 4.57 -10.96
CA PHE A 106 14.62 3.37 -10.85
C PHE A 106 15.21 3.20 -9.46
N THR A 107 15.58 4.31 -8.82
CA THR A 107 16.10 4.30 -7.45
C THR A 107 15.12 3.72 -6.43
N ASN A 108 13.81 3.77 -6.70
CA ASN A 108 12.77 3.23 -5.83
C ASN A 108 12.47 1.76 -6.11
N ILE A 109 12.90 1.19 -7.24
CA ILE A 109 12.67 -0.23 -7.55
C ILE A 109 13.62 -1.08 -6.72
N ILE A 110 13.07 -2.06 -6.02
CA ILE A 110 13.79 -2.91 -5.07
C ILE A 110 13.97 -4.34 -5.60
N ASP A 111 12.97 -4.87 -6.30
CA ASP A 111 12.99 -6.24 -6.82
C ASP A 111 12.03 -6.39 -8.02
N VAL A 112 12.34 -7.29 -8.94
CA VAL A 112 11.55 -7.60 -10.14
C VAL A 112 11.56 -9.11 -10.39
N LYS A 113 10.38 -9.71 -10.59
CA LYS A 113 10.22 -11.17 -10.81
C LYS A 113 9.25 -11.49 -11.94
#